data_AF-A0A084WJI0-F1
#
_entry.id   AF-A0A084WJI0-F1
#
_cell.length_a   1.000
_cell.length_b   1.000
_cell.length_c   1.000
_cell.angle_alpha   90.00
_cell.angle_beta   90.00
_cell.angle_gamma   90.00
#
_symmetry.space_group_name_H-M   'P 1'
#
loop_
_entity.id
_entity.type
_entity.pdbx_description
1 polymer ?
#
loop_
_entity_poly.entity_id
_entity_poly.type
_entity_poly.pdbx_seq_one_letter_code
_entity_poly.pdbx_strand_id
1 'polypeptide(L)'
;MTGFEAANTHSLALQRTVEEQFKVINCTLPELTVTEVFKRQTTIHRHVQVFMDVLDQLEEFYNNLNTIDELCHVVLPMHIDTKTTYRVFKYNQKVFLKISLHPLQPEAVDLVFIGPTKQVAELREIYNEKQDEWDPECNVYTNLLRIFDIIAFPMRPTEQVDDGTNNEENCGICMGYRDDQNRIPIISCDNDKCSLIFHIDCLKEWFSTQRESKKFFTISIGHCPYCKHKISSSFEGMITLSA
;
A
#
# COMPACT_ATOMS: atom_id res chain seq x y z
N MET A 1 -17.62 17.22 -11.37
CA MET A 1 -17.04 17.95 -10.24
C MET A 1 -15.87 17.11 -9.74
N THR A 2 -14.71 17.28 -10.35
CA THR A 2 -13.47 16.60 -9.96
C THR A 2 -12.93 17.34 -8.73
N GLY A 3 -13.01 16.69 -7.58
CA GLY A 3 -12.76 17.26 -6.26
C GLY A 3 -11.27 17.39 -5.94
N PHE A 4 -10.52 18.13 -6.75
CA PHE A 4 -9.16 18.49 -6.40
C PHE A 4 -9.17 19.75 -5.51
N GLU A 5 -9.59 19.61 -4.24
CA GLU A 5 -9.37 20.64 -3.20
C GLU A 5 -7.90 20.62 -2.73
N ALA A 6 -6.98 20.81 -3.67
CA ALA A 6 -5.54 20.61 -3.46
C ALA A 6 -4.78 21.82 -2.91
N ALA A 7 -5.46 22.96 -2.70
CA ALA A 7 -4.78 24.20 -2.34
C ALA A 7 -4.10 24.17 -0.95
N ASN A 8 -4.46 23.22 -0.06
CA ASN A 8 -3.94 23.17 1.31
C ASN A 8 -2.99 21.99 1.60
N THR A 9 -2.79 21.05 0.67
CA THR A 9 -1.98 19.83 0.90
C THR A 9 -0.63 19.84 0.21
N HIS A 10 -0.48 20.61 -0.88
CA HIS A 10 0.77 20.71 -1.62
C HIS A 10 1.54 22.00 -1.30
N SER A 11 2.83 21.83 -1.04
CA SER A 11 3.77 22.93 -0.84
C SER A 11 5.12 22.68 -1.54
N LEU A 12 5.73 23.80 -1.91
CA LEU A 12 7.09 23.92 -2.43
C LEU A 12 7.85 24.92 -1.56
N ALA A 13 8.92 24.46 -0.91
CA ALA A 13 9.79 25.31 -0.12
C ALA A 13 11.12 25.54 -0.87
N LEU A 14 11.49 26.80 -1.02
CA LEU A 14 12.68 27.24 -1.73
C LEU A 14 13.63 27.96 -0.78
N GLN A 15 14.93 27.73 -0.96
CA GLN A 15 15.98 28.48 -0.26
C GLN A 15 16.79 29.27 -1.28
N ARG A 16 16.95 30.57 -1.03
CA ARG A 16 17.85 31.43 -1.80
C ARG A 16 19.30 30.97 -1.61
N THR A 17 20.06 30.81 -2.69
CA THR A 17 21.45 30.37 -2.65
C THR A 17 22.41 31.53 -2.82
N VAL A 18 22.54 32.06 -4.03
CA VAL A 18 23.42 33.19 -4.40
C VAL A 18 22.63 34.12 -5.30
N GLU A 19 22.68 35.43 -5.06
CA GLU A 19 21.91 36.43 -5.83
C GLU A 19 20.43 36.03 -5.95
N GLU A 20 19.82 36.09 -7.13
CA GLU A 20 18.41 35.71 -7.39
C GLU A 20 18.21 34.21 -7.69
N GLN A 21 19.13 33.35 -7.25
CA GLN A 21 19.04 31.91 -7.44
C GLN A 21 18.45 31.20 -6.21
N PHE A 22 17.68 30.14 -6.48
CA PHE A 22 16.96 29.35 -5.51
C PHE A 22 17.12 27.85 -5.77
N LYS A 23 17.14 27.08 -4.70
CA LYS A 23 17.06 25.60 -4.73
C LYS A 23 15.83 25.12 -3.97
N VAL A 24 15.29 23.97 -4.38
CA VAL A 24 14.24 23.28 -3.63
C VAL A 24 14.84 22.65 -2.38
N ILE A 25 14.23 22.93 -1.21
CA ILE A 25 14.62 22.33 0.08
C ILE A 25 13.57 21.35 0.59
N ASN A 26 12.30 21.55 0.23
CA ASN A 26 11.23 20.61 0.52
C ASN A 26 10.18 20.71 -0.57
N CYS A 27 9.61 19.58 -0.93
CA CYS A 27 8.53 19.47 -1.87
C CYS A 27 7.61 18.33 -1.40
N THR A 28 6.32 18.51 -1.58
CA THR A 28 5.28 17.55 -1.19
C THR A 28 4.90 16.58 -2.32
N LEU A 29 5.50 16.75 -3.51
CA LEU A 29 5.27 15.86 -4.64
C LEU A 29 6.04 14.53 -4.48
N PRO A 30 5.63 13.45 -5.15
CA PRO A 30 6.36 12.18 -5.17
C PRO A 30 7.79 12.36 -5.66
N GLU A 31 8.75 11.64 -5.07
CA GLU A 31 10.18 11.84 -5.32
C GLU A 31 10.59 11.70 -6.80
N LEU A 32 9.94 10.77 -7.51
CA LEU A 32 10.14 10.53 -8.93
C LEU A 32 9.82 11.76 -9.79
N THR A 33 8.87 12.61 -9.37
CA THR A 33 8.52 13.83 -10.13
C THR A 33 9.46 14.99 -9.82
N VAL A 34 10.13 14.95 -8.67
CA VAL A 34 10.95 16.06 -8.17
C VAL A 34 12.37 16.01 -8.73
N THR A 35 12.97 14.82 -8.80
CA THR A 35 14.43 14.66 -8.86
C THR A 35 15.07 15.18 -10.16
N GLU A 36 14.37 15.12 -11.29
CA GLU A 36 14.94 15.55 -12.58
C GLU A 36 14.48 16.94 -13.01
N VAL A 37 13.23 17.30 -12.72
CA VAL A 37 12.60 18.50 -13.28
C VAL A 37 13.02 19.77 -12.54
N PHE A 38 13.17 19.70 -11.22
CA PHE A 38 13.53 20.86 -10.39
C PHE A 38 15.03 21.17 -10.36
N LYS A 39 15.91 20.17 -10.58
CA LYS A 39 17.37 20.38 -10.58
C LYS A 39 17.86 21.36 -11.65
N ARG A 40 17.09 21.52 -12.73
CA ARG A 40 17.45 22.38 -13.87
C ARG A 40 17.02 23.84 -13.69
N GLN A 41 16.23 24.15 -12.66
CA GLN A 41 15.66 25.48 -12.47
C GLN A 41 16.41 26.27 -11.41
N THR A 42 16.61 27.56 -11.64
CA THR A 42 17.37 28.44 -10.75
C THR A 42 16.54 29.60 -10.20
N THR A 43 15.51 30.05 -10.92
CA THR A 43 14.68 31.19 -10.50
C THR A 43 13.41 30.75 -9.78
N ILE A 44 12.90 31.58 -8.86
CA ILE A 44 11.63 31.32 -8.16
C ILE A 44 10.45 31.13 -9.12
N HIS A 45 10.31 32.00 -10.13
CA HIS A 45 9.22 31.93 -11.10
C HIS A 45 9.21 30.58 -11.82
N ARG A 46 10.37 30.12 -12.27
CA ARG A 46 10.47 28.84 -12.98
C ARG A 46 10.21 27.64 -12.07
N HIS A 47 10.68 27.67 -10.83
CA HIS A 47 10.37 26.63 -9.83
C HIS A 47 8.85 26.52 -9.58
N VAL A 48 8.18 27.66 -9.38
CA VAL A 48 6.73 27.68 -9.16
C VAL A 48 5.98 27.20 -10.40
N GLN A 49 6.35 27.67 -11.61
CA GLN A 49 5.70 27.20 -12.83
C GLN A 49 5.83 25.69 -13.01
N VAL A 50 7.04 25.13 -12.87
CA VAL A 50 7.26 23.68 -12.96
C VAL A 50 6.41 22.93 -11.93
N PHE A 51 6.32 23.45 -10.70
CA PHE A 51 5.54 22.82 -9.66
C PHE A 51 4.05 22.76 -10.00
N MET A 52 3.48 23.85 -10.54
CA MET A 52 2.10 23.87 -11.01
C MET A 52 1.90 22.92 -12.20
N ASP A 53 2.78 22.96 -13.20
CA ASP A 53 2.72 22.09 -14.38
C ASP A 53 2.75 20.60 -13.99
N VAL A 54 3.54 20.24 -12.98
CA VAL A 54 3.63 18.86 -12.47
C VAL A 54 2.38 18.50 -11.65
N LEU A 55 1.86 19.41 -10.84
CA LEU A 55 0.61 19.16 -10.10
C LEU A 55 -0.55 18.85 -11.04
N ASP A 56 -0.68 19.59 -12.14
CA ASP A 56 -1.71 19.36 -13.15
C ASP A 56 -1.56 17.95 -13.78
N GLN A 57 -0.32 17.51 -14.04
CA GLN A 57 -0.04 16.15 -14.54
C GLN A 57 -0.33 15.04 -13.53
N LEU A 58 -0.41 15.35 -12.23
CA LEU A 58 -0.64 14.38 -11.17
C LEU A 58 -2.11 14.22 -10.80
N GLU A 59 -3.03 14.95 -11.44
CA GLU A 59 -4.46 14.89 -11.14
C GLU A 59 -4.99 13.44 -11.20
N GLU A 60 -4.69 12.71 -12.29
CA GLU A 60 -5.13 11.33 -12.45
C GLU A 60 -4.53 10.38 -11.39
N PHE A 61 -3.24 10.54 -11.09
CA PHE A 61 -2.54 9.76 -10.06
C PHE A 61 -3.22 9.91 -8.69
N TYR A 62 -3.47 11.15 -8.26
CA TYR A 62 -4.11 11.41 -6.98
C TYR A 62 -5.57 11.00 -6.96
N ASN A 63 -6.31 11.19 -8.06
CA ASN A 63 -7.69 10.73 -8.16
C ASN A 63 -7.79 9.20 -8.01
N ASN A 64 -6.87 8.45 -8.61
CA ASN A 64 -6.81 6.99 -8.45
C ASN A 64 -6.51 6.58 -7.00
N LEU A 65 -5.52 7.21 -6.35
CA LEU A 65 -5.22 6.93 -4.94
C LEU A 65 -6.37 7.31 -4.01
N ASN A 66 -6.99 8.47 -4.21
CA ASN A 66 -8.14 8.92 -3.41
C ASN A 66 -9.33 7.98 -3.54
N THR A 67 -9.60 7.49 -4.77
CA THR A 67 -10.65 6.49 -5.00
C THR A 67 -10.39 5.21 -4.19
N ILE A 68 -9.14 4.73 -4.16
CA ILE A 68 -8.77 3.57 -3.34
C ILE A 68 -8.91 3.88 -1.85
N ASP A 69 -8.50 5.07 -1.41
CA ASP A 69 -8.57 5.51 -0.02
C ASP A 69 -10.03 5.60 0.50
N GLU A 70 -10.96 5.97 -0.37
CA GLU A 70 -12.40 6.07 -0.06
C GLU A 70 -13.14 4.72 -0.15
N LEU A 71 -12.81 3.92 -1.17
CA LEU A 71 -13.59 2.72 -1.53
C LEU A 71 -12.98 1.39 -1.07
N CYS A 72 -11.80 1.41 -0.45
CA CYS A 72 -11.14 0.21 0.06
C CYS A 72 -10.78 0.35 1.54
N HIS A 73 -10.66 -0.78 2.24
CA HIS A 73 -10.05 -0.84 3.56
C HIS A 73 -8.53 -0.79 3.43
N VAL A 74 -8.01 0.42 3.25
CA VAL A 74 -6.56 0.71 3.21
C VAL A 74 -5.97 0.52 4.61
N VAL A 75 -4.95 -0.33 4.69
CA VAL A 75 -4.24 -0.71 5.92
C VAL A 75 -2.83 -0.13 5.98
N LEU A 76 -2.20 0.16 4.83
CA LEU A 76 -0.92 0.88 4.74
C LEU A 76 -0.92 1.85 3.54
N PRO A 77 -0.19 2.98 3.63
CA PRO A 77 0.52 3.47 4.81
C PRO A 77 -0.45 3.86 5.94
N MET A 78 0.04 3.87 7.18
CA MET A 78 -0.79 4.26 8.33
C MET A 78 -1.23 5.72 8.27
N HIS A 79 -0.36 6.57 7.76
CA HIS A 79 -0.64 7.97 7.47
C HIS A 79 -0.48 8.19 5.97
N ILE A 80 -1.56 8.61 5.33
CA ILE A 80 -1.56 8.95 3.92
C ILE A 80 -1.00 10.36 3.78
N ASP A 81 0.06 10.49 2.99
CA ASP A 81 0.64 11.77 2.58
C ASP A 81 0.58 11.93 1.06
N THR A 82 1.02 13.09 0.57
CA THR A 82 1.03 13.43 -0.85
C THR A 82 2.21 12.82 -1.63
N LYS A 83 3.16 12.18 -0.93
CA LYS A 83 4.37 11.62 -1.55
C LYS A 83 4.24 10.12 -1.81
N THR A 84 3.49 9.42 -0.97
CA THR A 84 3.42 7.96 -0.95
C THR A 84 2.61 7.46 -2.14
N THR A 85 3.26 6.67 -2.98
CA THR A 85 2.75 6.19 -4.28
C THR A 85 2.09 4.81 -4.23
N TYR A 86 1.98 4.21 -3.04
CA TYR A 86 1.39 2.88 -2.88
C TYR A 86 0.27 2.88 -1.84
N ARG A 87 -0.60 1.87 -1.94
CA ARG A 87 -1.58 1.49 -0.92
C ARG A 87 -1.56 -0.02 -0.71
N VAL A 88 -1.74 -0.45 0.53
CA VAL A 88 -2.07 -1.84 0.86
C VAL A 88 -3.49 -1.85 1.38
N PHE A 89 -4.35 -2.66 0.79
CA PHE A 89 -5.76 -2.77 1.18
C PHE A 89 -6.23 -4.22 1.20
N LYS A 90 -7.32 -4.49 1.94
CA LYS A 90 -7.87 -5.84 2.06
C LYS A 90 -8.52 -6.29 0.74
N TYR A 91 -8.23 -7.51 0.33
CA TYR A 91 -9.02 -8.25 -0.67
C TYR A 91 -10.07 -9.11 0.02
N ASN A 92 -9.65 -9.86 1.04
CA ASN A 92 -10.49 -10.65 1.92
C ASN A 92 -9.83 -10.75 3.31
N GLN A 93 -10.26 -11.69 4.17
CA GLN A 93 -9.70 -11.86 5.52
C GLN A 93 -8.19 -12.15 5.56
N LYS A 94 -7.67 -12.93 4.59
CA LYS A 94 -6.29 -13.43 4.59
C LYS A 94 -5.43 -12.86 3.47
N VAL A 95 -6.07 -12.21 2.49
CA VAL A 95 -5.44 -11.68 1.30
C VAL A 95 -5.52 -10.16 1.30
N PHE A 96 -4.39 -9.54 1.04
CA PHE A 96 -4.20 -8.11 0.87
C PHE A 96 -3.58 -7.85 -0.49
N LEU A 97 -3.93 -6.71 -1.09
CA LEU A 97 -3.32 -6.22 -2.30
C LEU A 97 -2.48 -5.00 -1.95
N LYS A 98 -1.22 -5.00 -2.38
CA LYS A 98 -0.39 -3.80 -2.44
C LYS A 98 -0.39 -3.32 -3.88
N ILE A 99 -0.87 -2.11 -4.09
CA ILE A 99 -0.83 -1.42 -5.38
C ILE A 99 0.15 -0.27 -5.31
N SER A 100 1.02 -0.15 -6.31
CA SER A 100 1.92 0.99 -6.49
C SER A 100 1.63 1.63 -7.84
N LEU A 101 1.42 2.95 -7.84
CA LEU A 101 1.13 3.71 -9.05
C LEU A 101 2.33 4.59 -9.41
N HIS A 102 2.72 4.58 -10.68
CA HIS A 102 3.70 5.53 -11.18
C HIS A 102 3.06 6.93 -11.27
N PRO A 103 3.63 7.97 -10.63
CA PRO A 103 2.99 9.29 -10.57
C PRO A 103 2.65 9.91 -11.93
N LEU A 104 3.51 9.69 -12.93
CA LEU A 104 3.35 10.25 -14.28
C LEU A 104 2.80 9.24 -15.29
N GLN A 105 2.54 8.00 -14.86
CA GLN A 105 2.00 6.92 -15.71
C GLN A 105 1.05 6.07 -14.86
N PRO A 106 -0.12 6.60 -14.43
CA PRO A 106 -0.99 5.91 -13.48
C PRO A 106 -1.50 4.55 -13.98
N GLU A 107 -1.54 4.35 -15.30
CA GLU A 107 -1.83 3.07 -15.98
C GLU A 107 -0.76 1.98 -15.75
N ALA A 108 0.48 2.37 -15.42
CA ALA A 108 1.57 1.44 -15.12
C ALA A 108 1.43 0.91 -13.67
N VAL A 109 0.39 0.09 -13.46
CA VAL A 109 0.02 -0.47 -12.16
C VAL A 109 0.94 -1.64 -11.81
N ASP A 110 1.66 -1.52 -10.69
CA ASP A 110 2.34 -2.64 -10.05
C ASP A 110 1.49 -3.21 -8.92
N LEU A 111 1.12 -4.49 -9.04
CA LEU A 111 0.22 -5.18 -8.12
C LEU A 111 0.90 -6.38 -7.45
N VAL A 112 0.99 -6.32 -6.12
CA VAL A 112 1.58 -7.36 -5.28
C VAL A 112 0.50 -7.97 -4.38
N PHE A 113 0.40 -9.30 -4.42
CA PHE A 113 -0.56 -10.09 -3.66
C PHE A 113 0.09 -10.63 -2.38
N ILE A 114 -0.55 -10.43 -1.24
CA ILE A 114 -0.06 -10.81 0.09
C ILE A 114 -1.10 -11.75 0.72
N GLY A 115 -0.73 -13.00 1.01
CA GLY A 115 -1.64 -13.97 1.62
C GLY A 115 -1.18 -15.42 1.43
N PRO A 116 -2.08 -16.40 1.66
CA PRO A 116 -1.80 -17.82 1.45
C PRO A 116 -1.38 -18.11 0.00
N THR A 117 -0.36 -18.95 -0.17
CA THR A 117 0.30 -19.24 -1.46
C THR A 117 -0.70 -19.64 -2.56
N LYS A 118 -1.66 -20.51 -2.23
CA LYS A 118 -2.66 -20.99 -3.20
C LYS A 118 -3.59 -19.86 -3.66
N GLN A 119 -4.15 -19.09 -2.74
CA GLN A 119 -5.05 -17.97 -3.06
C GLN A 119 -4.33 -16.87 -3.85
N VAL A 120 -3.08 -16.58 -3.47
CA VAL A 120 -2.23 -15.63 -4.19
C VAL A 120 -1.91 -16.10 -5.60
N ALA A 121 -1.65 -17.40 -5.80
CA ALA A 121 -1.39 -17.96 -7.13
C ALA A 121 -2.62 -17.83 -8.04
N GLU A 122 -3.80 -18.19 -7.54
CA GLU A 122 -5.08 -18.07 -8.26
C GLU A 122 -5.37 -16.62 -8.66
N LEU A 123 -5.24 -15.66 -7.73
CA LEU A 123 -5.47 -14.24 -8.04
C LEU A 123 -4.45 -13.67 -9.03
N ARG A 124 -3.20 -14.13 -8.96
CA ARG A 124 -2.15 -13.73 -9.89
C ARG A 124 -2.43 -14.27 -11.30
N GLU A 125 -2.91 -15.50 -11.41
CA GLU A 125 -3.34 -16.08 -12.70
C GLU A 125 -4.47 -15.26 -13.30
N ILE A 126 -5.53 -14.97 -12.54
CA ILE A 126 -6.65 -14.12 -12.98
C ILE A 126 -6.15 -12.74 -13.45
N TYR A 127 -5.29 -12.09 -12.66
CA TYR A 127 -4.76 -10.77 -13.00
C TYR A 127 -3.94 -10.80 -14.29
N ASN A 128 -3.09 -11.81 -14.46
CA ASN A 128 -2.23 -11.95 -15.63
C ASN A 128 -3.04 -12.28 -16.90
N GLU A 129 -4.07 -13.12 -16.81
CA GLU A 129 -4.91 -13.51 -17.95
C GLU A 129 -5.77 -12.34 -18.47
N LYS A 130 -6.15 -11.41 -17.59
CA LYS A 130 -7.06 -10.31 -17.91
C LYS A 130 -6.38 -8.95 -18.03
N GLN A 131 -5.05 -8.90 -18.14
CA GLN A 131 -4.34 -7.61 -18.33
C GLN A 131 -4.79 -6.89 -19.61
N ASP A 132 -5.11 -7.64 -20.66
CA ASP A 132 -5.61 -7.09 -21.93
C ASP A 132 -7.04 -6.53 -21.84
N GLU A 133 -7.76 -6.80 -20.75
CA GLU A 133 -9.10 -6.25 -20.49
C GLU A 133 -9.05 -4.88 -19.79
N TRP A 134 -7.84 -4.36 -19.50
CA TRP A 134 -7.65 -3.06 -18.88
C TRP A 134 -8.22 -1.95 -19.76
N ASP A 135 -9.15 -1.18 -19.21
CA ASP A 135 -9.83 -0.10 -19.90
C ASP A 135 -9.20 1.25 -19.51
N PRO A 136 -8.52 1.95 -20.44
CA PRO A 136 -7.84 3.20 -20.14
C PRO A 136 -8.82 4.34 -19.80
N GLU A 137 -10.10 4.21 -20.14
CA GLU A 137 -11.13 5.20 -19.78
C GLU A 137 -11.68 4.96 -18.36
N CYS A 138 -11.33 3.83 -17.73
CA CYS A 138 -11.72 3.51 -16.37
C CYS A 138 -10.58 3.80 -15.38
N ASN A 139 -10.94 4.24 -14.18
CA ASN A 139 -9.96 4.35 -13.09
C ASN A 139 -9.45 2.97 -12.64
N VAL A 140 -8.31 2.96 -11.96
CA VAL A 140 -7.62 1.77 -11.45
C VAL A 140 -8.56 0.89 -10.62
N TYR A 141 -9.34 1.49 -9.72
CA TYR A 141 -10.29 0.76 -8.88
C TYR A 141 -11.30 -0.05 -9.71
N THR A 142 -11.91 0.59 -10.71
CA THR A 142 -12.93 -0.02 -11.58
C THR A 142 -12.33 -1.14 -12.43
N ASN A 143 -11.12 -0.95 -12.96
CA ASN A 143 -10.40 -2.00 -13.68
C ASN A 143 -10.13 -3.22 -12.79
N LEU A 144 -9.70 -3.01 -11.54
CA LEU A 144 -9.47 -4.12 -10.61
C LEU A 144 -10.75 -4.87 -10.24
N LEU A 145 -11.88 -4.17 -10.06
CA LEU A 145 -13.18 -4.82 -9.85
C LEU A 145 -13.56 -5.73 -11.03
N ARG A 146 -13.38 -5.24 -12.27
CA ARG A 146 -13.66 -6.01 -13.50
C ARG A 146 -12.74 -7.22 -13.64
N ILE A 147 -11.44 -7.05 -13.43
CA ILE A 147 -10.45 -8.13 -13.50
C ILE A 147 -10.81 -9.25 -12.51
N PHE A 148 -11.05 -8.90 -11.24
CA PHE A 148 -11.37 -9.88 -10.21
C PHE A 148 -12.84 -10.33 -10.18
N ASP A 149 -13.68 -9.77 -11.05
CA ASP A 149 -15.12 -10.05 -11.13
C ASP A 149 -15.83 -9.91 -9.76
N ILE A 150 -15.57 -8.78 -9.11
CA ILE A 150 -16.17 -8.42 -7.82
C ILE A 150 -16.88 -7.07 -7.90
N ILE A 151 -17.91 -6.89 -7.08
CA ILE A 151 -18.71 -5.65 -7.07
C ILE A 151 -18.09 -4.54 -6.21
N ALA A 152 -17.29 -4.91 -5.22
CA ALA A 152 -16.59 -4.00 -4.30
C ALA A 152 -15.50 -4.74 -3.54
N PHE A 153 -14.43 -4.03 -3.17
CA PHE A 153 -13.48 -4.49 -2.15
C PHE A 153 -14.06 -4.28 -0.74
N PRO A 154 -13.57 -5.01 0.28
CA PRO A 154 -13.88 -4.71 1.68
C PRO A 154 -13.59 -3.25 2.01
N MET A 155 -14.59 -2.53 2.53
CA MET A 155 -14.48 -1.13 2.95
C MET A 155 -14.23 -1.03 4.46
N ARG A 156 -13.67 0.10 4.92
CA ARG A 156 -13.62 0.40 6.35
C ARG A 156 -15.05 0.50 6.91
N PRO A 157 -15.35 -0.12 8.06
CA PRO A 157 -16.61 0.12 8.76
C PRO A 157 -16.75 1.62 9.06
N THR A 158 -17.91 2.20 8.75
CA THR A 158 -18.24 3.62 8.98
C THR A 158 -18.34 3.97 10.47
N GLU A 159 -18.59 2.97 11.32
CA GLU A 159 -18.64 3.09 12.76
C GLU A 159 -17.70 2.04 13.37
N GLN A 160 -16.83 2.48 14.28
CA GLN A 160 -16.08 1.57 15.17
C GLN A 160 -17.07 0.97 16.17
N VAL A 161 -17.97 0.10 15.70
CA VAL A 161 -18.72 -0.77 16.60
C VAL A 161 -17.73 -1.86 17.04
N ASP A 162 -16.95 -1.53 18.05
CA ASP A 162 -16.20 -2.52 18.83
C ASP A 162 -17.20 -3.32 19.66
N ASP A 163 -17.91 -4.24 19.01
CA ASP A 163 -18.79 -5.19 19.69
C ASP A 163 -18.00 -6.41 20.22
N GLY A 164 -16.66 -6.39 20.19
CA GLY A 164 -15.84 -7.52 20.67
C GLY A 164 -16.11 -8.87 19.98
N THR A 165 -16.92 -8.89 18.92
CA THR A 165 -17.42 -10.09 18.24
C THR A 165 -16.62 -10.45 16.99
N ASN A 166 -15.85 -9.52 16.41
CA ASN A 166 -15.02 -9.77 15.22
C ASN A 166 -13.57 -10.21 15.56
N ASN A 167 -13.44 -11.21 16.43
CA ASN A 167 -12.15 -11.81 16.82
C ASN A 167 -11.39 -12.48 15.66
N GLU A 168 -12.04 -12.67 14.51
CA GLU A 168 -11.48 -13.31 13.33
C GLU A 168 -10.43 -12.45 12.60
N GLU A 169 -10.39 -11.15 12.91
CA GLU A 169 -9.39 -10.21 12.40
C GLU A 169 -8.28 -9.91 13.40
N ASN A 170 -8.36 -10.46 14.61
CA ASN A 170 -7.35 -10.25 15.64
C ASN A 170 -6.14 -11.16 15.40
N CYS A 171 -4.99 -10.69 15.85
CA CYS A 171 -3.77 -11.48 15.80
C CYS A 171 -3.93 -12.74 16.66
N GLY A 172 -3.67 -13.92 16.10
CA GLY A 172 -3.77 -15.20 16.81
C GLY A 172 -2.72 -15.44 17.89
N ILE A 173 -1.91 -14.42 18.25
CA ILE A 173 -0.91 -14.47 19.33
C ILE A 173 -1.28 -13.45 20.42
N CYS A 174 -1.32 -12.15 20.10
CA CYS A 174 -1.60 -11.10 21.08
C CYS A 174 -3.10 -10.83 21.26
N MET A 175 -3.96 -11.43 20.42
CA MET A 175 -5.42 -11.25 20.40
C MET A 175 -5.88 -9.80 20.13
N GLY A 176 -4.96 -8.90 19.78
CA GLY A 176 -5.25 -7.52 19.39
C GLY A 176 -5.37 -7.38 17.88
N TYR A 177 -6.26 -6.47 17.44
CA TYR A 177 -6.30 -6.02 16.04
C TYR A 177 -5.08 -5.16 15.69
N ARG A 178 -4.61 -4.34 16.64
CA ARG A 178 -3.45 -3.47 16.47
C ARG A 178 -2.37 -3.81 17.49
N ASP A 179 -1.11 -3.79 17.04
CA ASP A 179 0.04 -3.88 17.94
C ASP A 179 0.44 -2.50 18.50
N ASP A 180 1.51 -2.45 19.30
CA ASP A 180 2.01 -1.21 19.92
C ASP A 180 2.46 -0.14 18.91
N GLN A 181 2.74 -0.55 17.67
CA GLN A 181 3.09 0.34 16.55
C GLN A 181 1.89 0.58 15.63
N ASN A 182 0.68 0.24 16.10
CA ASN A 182 -0.59 0.42 15.41
C ASN A 182 -0.72 -0.36 14.08
N ARG A 183 0.13 -1.38 13.87
CA ARG A 183 0.08 -2.27 12.70
C ARG A 183 -0.97 -3.35 12.92
N ILE A 184 -1.52 -3.86 11.84
CA ILE A 184 -2.56 -4.90 11.86
C ILE A 184 -1.99 -6.29 11.49
N PRO A 185 -2.65 -7.39 11.87
CA PRO A 185 -2.24 -8.71 11.44
C PRO A 185 -2.50 -8.89 9.94
N ILE A 186 -1.49 -9.40 9.23
CA ILE A 186 -1.53 -9.59 7.77
C ILE A 186 -0.91 -10.91 7.32
N ILE A 187 -0.26 -11.65 8.25
CA ILE A 187 0.38 -12.93 7.93
C ILE A 187 -0.58 -14.07 8.24
N SER A 188 -0.80 -14.97 7.30
CA SER A 188 -1.52 -16.24 7.50
C SER A 188 -0.70 -17.42 6.96
N CYS A 189 -1.06 -18.63 7.39
CA CYS A 189 -0.45 -19.86 6.85
C CYS A 189 -1.27 -20.42 5.68
N ASP A 190 -0.66 -21.33 4.92
CA ASP A 190 -1.27 -21.96 3.74
C ASP A 190 -2.33 -23.03 4.05
N ASN A 191 -2.61 -23.29 5.32
CA ASN A 191 -3.68 -24.23 5.69
C ASN A 191 -5.05 -23.56 5.59
N ASP A 192 -5.84 -23.95 4.59
CA ASP A 192 -7.20 -23.43 4.37
C ASP A 192 -8.12 -23.56 5.60
N LYS A 193 -7.91 -24.57 6.45
CA LYS A 193 -8.67 -24.79 7.68
C LYS A 193 -8.27 -23.88 8.85
N CYS A 194 -7.17 -23.14 8.72
CA CYS A 194 -6.67 -22.24 9.76
C CYS A 194 -7.05 -20.80 9.42
N SER A 195 -7.99 -20.21 10.15
CA SER A 195 -8.48 -18.84 9.93
C SER A 195 -7.59 -17.75 10.53
N LEU A 196 -6.56 -18.09 11.31
CA LEU A 196 -5.78 -17.12 12.06
C LEU A 196 -4.85 -16.28 11.17
N ILE A 197 -4.78 -15.00 11.52
CA ILE A 197 -3.83 -14.02 11.01
C ILE A 197 -2.93 -13.53 12.14
N PHE A 198 -1.73 -13.03 11.81
CA PHE A 198 -0.72 -12.63 12.78
C PHE A 198 -0.07 -11.30 12.39
N HIS A 199 0.30 -10.49 13.38
CA HIS A 199 1.24 -9.40 13.18
C HIS A 199 2.60 -9.94 12.80
N ILE A 200 3.35 -9.18 11.99
CA ILE A 200 4.71 -9.54 11.59
C ILE A 200 5.58 -9.77 12.82
N ASP A 201 5.56 -8.85 13.77
CA ASP A 201 6.47 -8.88 14.92
C ASP A 201 6.07 -9.93 15.96
N CYS A 202 4.78 -10.12 16.23
CA CYS A 202 4.31 -11.22 17.07
C CYS A 202 4.77 -12.59 16.52
N LEU A 203 4.69 -12.79 15.20
CA LEU A 203 5.12 -14.05 14.59
C LEU A 203 6.64 -14.22 14.61
N LYS A 204 7.41 -13.15 14.39
CA LYS A 204 8.87 -13.18 14.50
C LYS A 204 9.33 -13.51 15.92
N GLU A 205 8.71 -12.89 16.93
CA GLU A 205 8.97 -13.17 18.33
C GLU A 205 8.66 -14.64 18.65
N TRP A 206 7.49 -15.13 18.22
CA TRP A 206 7.13 -16.54 18.34
C TRP A 206 8.20 -17.46 17.74
N PHE A 207 8.64 -17.21 16.52
CA PHE A 207 9.66 -18.02 15.88
C PHE A 207 10.99 -18.04 16.63
N SER A 208 11.37 -16.94 17.29
CA SER A 208 12.61 -16.87 18.08
C SER A 208 12.61 -17.81 19.29
N THR A 209 11.42 -18.23 19.76
CA THR A 209 11.27 -19.20 20.86
C THR A 209 11.33 -20.67 20.41
N GLN A 210 11.21 -20.95 19.11
CA GLN A 210 11.12 -22.31 18.57
C GLN A 210 12.49 -22.77 18.04
N ARG A 211 12.91 -23.98 18.42
CA ARG A 211 14.21 -24.53 18.01
C ARG A 211 14.28 -24.86 16.51
N GLU A 212 13.14 -25.23 15.93
CA GLU A 212 13.01 -25.66 14.54
C GLU A 212 12.87 -24.49 13.55
N SER A 213 12.70 -23.26 14.06
CA SER A 213 12.62 -22.06 13.23
C SER A 213 13.95 -21.76 12.57
N LYS A 214 13.90 -21.33 11.31
CA LYS A 214 15.07 -20.89 10.55
C LYS A 214 14.95 -19.41 10.24
N LYS A 215 16.03 -18.66 10.43
CA LYS A 215 16.12 -17.24 10.04
C LYS A 215 17.16 -17.09 8.92
N PHE A 216 16.76 -16.45 7.84
CA PHE A 216 17.58 -16.10 6.69
C PHE A 216 17.41 -14.60 6.42
N PHE A 217 18.41 -13.79 6.75
CA PHE A 217 18.31 -12.31 6.70
C PHE A 217 17.09 -11.78 7.49
N THR A 218 16.14 -11.15 6.78
CA THR A 218 14.88 -10.62 7.33
C THR A 218 13.75 -11.65 7.32
N ILE A 219 13.93 -12.79 6.65
CA ILE A 219 12.91 -13.83 6.52
C ILE A 219 13.09 -14.88 7.61
N SER A 220 12.06 -15.06 8.42
CA SER A 220 11.95 -16.17 9.37
C SER A 220 10.94 -17.19 8.84
N ILE A 221 11.23 -18.47 9.04
CA ILE A 221 10.38 -19.60 8.63
C ILE A 221 10.22 -20.51 9.83
N GLY A 222 8.99 -20.89 10.14
CA GLY A 222 8.68 -21.83 11.20
C GLY A 222 7.32 -22.47 10.98
N HIS A 223 6.66 -22.83 12.07
CA HIS A 223 5.34 -23.46 12.06
C HIS A 223 4.31 -22.52 12.68
N CYS A 224 3.11 -22.50 12.09
CA CYS A 224 1.95 -21.77 12.60
C CYS A 224 1.71 -22.14 14.07
N PRO A 225 1.56 -21.15 14.99
CA PRO A 225 1.32 -21.41 16.40
C PRO A 225 0.14 -22.37 16.63
N TYR A 226 -0.88 -22.27 15.78
CA TYR A 226 -2.12 -23.02 15.88
C TYR A 226 -2.09 -24.35 15.12
N CYS A 227 -2.11 -24.34 13.79
CA CYS A 227 -2.26 -25.57 13.01
C CYS A 227 -0.95 -26.31 12.68
N LYS A 228 0.19 -25.76 13.12
CA LYS A 228 1.55 -26.29 12.86
C LYS A 228 1.94 -26.38 11.37
N HIS A 229 1.15 -25.88 10.44
CA HIS A 229 1.54 -25.77 9.04
C HIS A 229 2.72 -24.79 8.88
N LYS A 230 3.58 -25.01 7.88
CA LYS A 230 4.72 -24.13 7.62
C LYS A 230 4.24 -22.71 7.30
N ILE A 231 4.91 -21.70 7.84
CA ILE A 231 4.59 -20.29 7.64
C ILE A 231 5.87 -19.46 7.61
N SER A 232 5.89 -18.38 6.82
CA SER A 232 7.06 -17.50 6.66
C SER A 232 6.72 -16.06 7.02
N SER A 233 7.73 -15.29 7.45
CA SER A 233 7.63 -13.84 7.66
C SER A 233 8.14 -13.01 6.46
N SER A 234 8.27 -13.61 5.27
CA SER A 234 8.76 -12.93 4.05
C SER A 234 7.91 -11.75 3.60
N PHE A 235 6.69 -11.63 4.14
CA PHE A 235 5.71 -10.59 3.84
C PHE A 235 6.20 -9.16 4.13
N GLU A 236 7.13 -8.97 5.07
CA GLU A 236 7.71 -7.65 5.35
C GLU A 236 8.47 -7.08 4.15
N GLY A 237 9.18 -7.94 3.41
CA GLY A 237 9.86 -7.55 2.17
C GLY A 237 8.86 -7.09 1.11
N MET A 238 7.69 -7.73 1.00
CA MET A 238 6.68 -7.35 -0.01
C MET A 238 6.03 -5.99 0.27
N ILE A 239 5.97 -5.58 1.54
CA ILE A 239 5.48 -4.26 1.93
C ILE A 239 6.56 -3.19 1.71
N THR A 240 7.80 -3.47 2.07
CA THR A 240 8.92 -2.51 2.08
C THR A 240 9.66 -2.38 0.75
N LEU A 241 9.66 -3.41 -0.09
CA LEU A 241 10.25 -3.38 -1.43
C LEU A 241 9.27 -2.71 -2.39
N SER A 242 9.36 -1.38 -2.49
CA SER A 242 9.04 -0.53 -3.65
C SER A 242 8.92 0.94 -3.19
N ALA A 243 9.93 1.41 -2.46
CA ALA A 243 10.20 2.83 -2.27
C ALA A 243 11.52 3.13 -2.99
#